data_AF-A0A1C6KHF2-F1
#
_entry.id   AF-A0A1C6KHF2-F1
#
_cell.length_a   1.000
_cell.length_b   1.000
_cell.length_c   1.000
_cell.angle_alpha   90.00
_cell.angle_beta   90.00
_cell.angle_gamma   90.00
#
_symmetry.space_group_name_H-M   'P 1'
#
loop_
_entity.id
_entity.type
_entity.pdbx_description
1 polymer ?
#
loop_
_entity_poly.entity_id
_entity_poly.type
_entity_poly.pdbx_seq_one_letter_code
_entity_poly.pdbx_strand_id
1 'polypeptide(L)'
;MRAEDDLTYQEYKDNVLDYMMHYERLGWEPRQVTDWMTEEDNELLIGTSEALWIISIGAYEVEHDILEERVLEQLSYHIPRYEMGKYNDITPEERELLEKDIAFIRSKVELWKLKSYED
;
A
#
# COMPACT_ATOMS: atom_id res chain seq x y z
N MET A 1 -2.72 -5.81 -10.81
CA MET A 1 -1.31 -6.15 -11.05
C MET A 1 -0.77 -6.72 -9.77
N ARG A 2 -0.31 -7.97 -9.77
CA ARG A 2 0.24 -8.58 -8.56
C ARG A 2 1.60 -7.99 -8.15
N ALA A 3 1.84 -7.91 -6.84
CA ALA A 3 3.17 -7.62 -6.31
C ALA A 3 4.22 -8.62 -6.82
N GLU A 4 5.40 -8.11 -7.17
CA GLU A 4 6.55 -8.96 -7.46
C GLU A 4 7.22 -9.38 -6.14
N ASP A 5 7.65 -10.64 -6.05
CA ASP A 5 8.38 -11.16 -4.89
C ASP A 5 9.79 -10.55 -4.82
N ASP A 6 10.37 -10.51 -3.62
CA ASP A 6 11.77 -10.10 -3.36
C ASP A 6 12.13 -8.64 -3.69
N LEU A 7 11.16 -7.75 -3.95
CA LEU A 7 11.40 -6.32 -4.06
C LEU A 7 11.58 -5.67 -2.68
N THR A 8 12.45 -4.68 -2.64
CA THR A 8 12.59 -3.82 -1.46
C THR A 8 11.41 -2.86 -1.32
N TYR A 9 11.18 -2.35 -0.10
CA TYR A 9 10.13 -1.36 0.11
C TYR A 9 10.29 -0.09 -0.75
N GLN A 10 11.54 0.35 -1.01
CA GLN A 10 11.78 1.49 -1.91
C GLN A 10 11.43 1.15 -3.36
N GLU A 11 11.73 -0.06 -3.84
CA GLU A 11 11.37 -0.49 -5.19
C GLU A 11 9.85 -0.56 -5.39
N TYR A 12 9.08 -0.98 -4.38
CA TYR A 12 7.62 -0.89 -4.46
C TYR A 12 7.13 0.56 -4.61
N LYS A 13 7.75 1.53 -3.92
CA LYS A 13 7.39 2.94 -4.07
C LYS A 13 7.77 3.49 -5.45
N ASP A 14 8.97 3.15 -5.92
CA ASP A 14 9.45 3.57 -7.24
C ASP A 14 8.56 2.99 -8.34
N ASN A 15 8.13 1.73 -8.21
CA ASN A 15 7.19 1.09 -9.13
C ASN A 15 5.84 1.82 -9.19
N VAL A 16 5.26 2.21 -8.04
CA VAL A 16 4.02 3.00 -8.02
C VAL A 16 4.19 4.29 -8.82
N LEU A 17 5.30 5.01 -8.62
CA LEU A 17 5.60 6.24 -9.34
C LEU A 17 5.81 6.00 -10.85
N ASP A 18 6.52 4.94 -11.22
CA ASP A 18 6.78 4.59 -12.61
C ASP A 18 5.48 4.28 -13.36
N TYR A 19 4.57 3.54 -12.75
CA TYR A 19 3.25 3.30 -13.32
C TYR A 19 2.42 4.58 -13.42
N MET A 20 2.43 5.42 -12.38
CA MET A 20 1.75 6.72 -12.43
C MET A 20 2.22 7.54 -13.62
N MET A 21 3.54 7.68 -13.79
CA MET A 21 4.14 8.39 -14.91
C MET A 21 3.83 7.74 -16.26
N HIS A 22 3.78 6.42 -16.33
CA HIS A 22 3.48 5.69 -17.55
C HIS A 22 2.05 5.94 -18.01
N TYR A 23 1.08 5.77 -17.12
CA TYR A 23 -0.35 5.86 -17.44
C TYR A 23 -0.85 7.30 -17.52
N GLU A 24 -0.24 8.26 -16.81
CA GLU A 24 -0.47 9.69 -17.02
C GLU A 24 -0.20 10.08 -18.48
N ARG A 25 0.86 9.56 -19.09
CA ARG A 25 1.16 9.77 -20.52
C ARG A 25 0.11 9.16 -21.46
N LEU A 26 -0.67 8.20 -20.96
CA LEU A 26 -1.80 7.60 -21.67
C LEU A 26 -3.14 8.32 -21.36
N GLY A 27 -3.10 9.40 -20.57
CA GLY A 27 -4.26 10.21 -20.21
C GLY A 27 -5.12 9.63 -19.09
N TRP A 28 -4.55 8.74 -18.27
CA TRP A 28 -5.24 8.18 -17.11
C TRP A 28 -5.08 9.11 -15.91
N GLU A 29 -6.16 9.26 -15.16
CA GLU A 29 -6.11 9.92 -13.85
C GLU A 29 -5.44 9.01 -12.81
N PRO A 30 -4.73 9.56 -11.80
CA PRO A 30 -4.02 8.77 -10.79
C PRO A 30 -4.87 7.66 -10.15
N ARG A 31 -6.15 7.97 -9.90
CA ARG A 31 -7.13 7.01 -9.40
C ARG A 31 -7.31 5.79 -10.32
N GLN A 32 -7.38 6.00 -11.63
CA GLN A 32 -7.56 4.90 -12.57
C GLN A 32 -6.34 3.97 -12.57
N VAL A 33 -5.16 4.55 -12.32
CA VAL A 33 -3.91 3.79 -12.21
C VAL A 33 -3.90 2.96 -10.92
N THR A 34 -4.22 3.54 -9.77
CA THR A 34 -4.27 2.78 -8.50
C THR A 34 -5.39 1.74 -8.48
N ASP A 35 -6.54 2.04 -9.09
CA ASP A 35 -7.62 1.07 -9.27
C ASP A 35 -7.07 -0.16 -10.02
N TRP A 36 -6.44 0.05 -11.18
CA TRP A 36 -5.83 -1.02 -11.98
C TRP A 36 -4.70 -1.80 -11.27
N MET A 37 -3.87 -1.10 -10.49
CA MET A 37 -2.82 -1.75 -9.68
C MET A 37 -3.43 -2.75 -8.71
N THR A 38 -4.54 -2.38 -8.06
CA THR A 38 -5.20 -3.20 -7.02
C THR A 38 -6.31 -4.14 -7.51
N GLU A 39 -6.65 -4.12 -8.81
CA GLU A 39 -7.75 -4.92 -9.37
C GLU A 39 -7.63 -6.43 -9.05
N GLU A 40 -6.40 -6.95 -9.04
CA GLU A 40 -6.09 -8.36 -8.78
C GLU A 40 -5.86 -8.66 -7.29
N ASP A 41 -5.73 -7.63 -6.46
CA ASP A 41 -5.28 -7.71 -5.07
C ASP A 41 -6.44 -7.57 -4.05
N ASN A 42 -7.68 -7.78 -4.50
CA ASN A 42 -8.89 -7.61 -3.68
C ASN A 42 -9.16 -8.76 -2.71
N GLU A 43 -8.48 -9.90 -2.83
CA GLU A 43 -8.52 -10.95 -1.81
C GLU A 43 -7.44 -10.65 -0.76
N LEU A 44 -7.85 -10.45 0.51
CA LEU A 44 -6.99 -10.11 1.65
C LEU A 44 -5.61 -10.80 1.55
N LEU A 45 -4.61 -10.03 1.14
CA LEU A 45 -3.36 -10.57 0.64
C LEU A 45 -2.57 -11.24 1.77
N ILE A 46 -1.92 -12.36 1.47
CA ILE A 46 -1.40 -13.28 2.51
C ILE A 46 0.11 -13.10 2.73
N GLY A 47 0.84 -12.52 1.79
CA GLY A 47 2.30 -12.35 1.86
C GLY A 47 2.78 -10.95 2.23
N THR A 48 4.07 -10.85 2.55
CA THR A 48 4.74 -9.57 2.87
C THR A 48 4.82 -8.67 1.65
N SER A 49 5.25 -9.19 0.51
CA SER A 49 5.36 -8.45 -0.75
C SER A 49 4.05 -7.75 -1.11
N GLU A 50 2.93 -8.46 -1.02
CA GLU A 50 1.62 -7.88 -1.27
C GLU A 50 1.23 -6.81 -0.22
N ALA A 51 1.57 -7.02 1.06
CA ALA A 51 1.34 -6.02 2.10
C ALA A 51 2.15 -4.73 1.86
N LEU A 52 3.41 -4.86 1.47
CA LEU A 52 4.29 -3.73 1.15
C LEU A 52 3.79 -2.96 -0.08
N TRP A 53 3.33 -3.67 -1.11
CA TRP A 53 2.71 -3.09 -2.29
C TRP A 53 1.44 -2.28 -1.96
N ILE A 54 0.55 -2.82 -1.13
CA ILE A 54 -0.63 -2.07 -0.68
C ILE A 54 -0.25 -0.84 0.12
N ILE A 55 0.74 -0.93 1.00
CA ILE A 55 1.16 0.21 1.82
C ILE A 55 1.81 1.29 0.95
N SER A 56 2.58 0.94 -0.09
CA SER A 56 3.15 1.92 -1.02
C SER A 56 2.07 2.62 -1.84
N ILE A 57 1.06 1.90 -2.35
CA ILE A 57 -0.11 2.49 -3.02
C ILE A 57 -0.87 3.41 -2.05
N GLY A 58 -1.12 2.96 -0.83
CA GLY A 58 -1.82 3.74 0.20
C GLY A 58 -1.09 5.01 0.59
N ALA A 59 0.23 4.97 0.69
CA ALA A 59 1.05 6.16 0.93
C ALA A 59 0.87 7.18 -0.21
N TYR A 60 0.91 6.71 -1.46
CA TYR A 60 0.67 7.55 -2.63
C TYR A 60 -0.74 8.14 -2.63
N GLU A 61 -1.79 7.33 -2.46
CA GLU A 61 -3.16 7.83 -2.48
C GLU A 61 -3.43 8.86 -1.39
N VAL A 62 -2.83 8.69 -0.20
CA VAL A 62 -2.89 9.66 0.89
C VAL A 62 -2.12 10.94 0.57
N GLU A 63 -0.92 10.83 -0.01
CA GLU A 63 -0.11 12.00 -0.41
C GLU A 63 -0.83 12.87 -1.44
N HIS A 64 -1.64 12.24 -2.30
CA HIS A 64 -2.36 12.88 -3.40
C HIS A 64 -3.84 13.19 -3.10
N ASP A 65 -4.31 13.01 -1.87
CA ASP A 65 -5.72 13.23 -1.46
C ASP A 65 -6.75 12.44 -2.32
N ILE A 66 -6.41 11.22 -2.75
CA ILE A 66 -7.24 10.33 -3.58
C ILE A 66 -7.54 8.98 -2.93
N LEU A 67 -7.35 8.84 -1.61
CA LEU A 67 -7.54 7.58 -0.90
C LEU A 67 -8.97 7.03 -1.04
N GLU A 68 -9.08 5.82 -1.58
CA GLU A 68 -10.35 5.12 -1.77
C GLU A 68 -10.61 4.08 -0.67
N GLU A 69 -11.90 3.74 -0.47
CA GLU A 69 -12.33 2.78 0.55
C GLU A 69 -11.67 1.40 0.39
N ARG A 70 -11.41 0.97 -0.86
CA ARG A 70 -10.73 -0.30 -1.16
C ARG A 70 -9.31 -0.37 -0.58
N VAL A 71 -8.53 0.71 -0.71
CA VAL A 71 -7.15 0.77 -0.18
C VAL A 71 -7.21 0.96 1.31
N LEU A 72 -8.13 1.80 1.79
CA LEU A 72 -8.34 1.98 3.22
C LEU A 72 -8.63 0.64 3.92
N GLU A 73 -9.44 -0.24 3.31
CA GLU A 73 -9.75 -1.56 3.85
C GLU A 73 -8.51 -2.43 3.97
N GLN A 74 -7.71 -2.50 2.90
CA GLN A 74 -6.46 -3.25 2.90
C GLN A 74 -5.44 -2.65 3.88
N LEU A 75 -5.29 -1.33 3.95
CA LEU A 75 -4.43 -0.65 4.93
C LEU A 75 -4.86 -0.96 6.37
N SER A 76 -6.17 -0.97 6.63
CA SER A 76 -6.71 -1.32 7.96
C SER A 76 -6.44 -2.77 8.33
N TYR A 77 -6.24 -3.65 7.36
CA TYR A 77 -5.89 -5.05 7.54
C TYR A 77 -4.37 -5.27 7.70
N HIS A 78 -3.55 -4.62 6.87
CA HIS A 78 -2.11 -4.86 6.77
C HIS A 78 -1.29 -4.08 7.80
N ILE A 79 -1.62 -2.82 8.09
CA ILE A 79 -0.83 -2.00 9.04
C ILE A 79 -0.82 -2.63 10.46
N PRO A 80 -1.95 -3.05 11.05
CA PRO A 80 -1.92 -3.70 12.37
C PRO A 80 -1.14 -5.02 12.35
N ARG A 81 -1.21 -5.79 11.25
CA ARG A 81 -0.45 -7.04 11.10
C ARG A 81 1.04 -6.81 11.03
N TYR A 82 1.46 -5.76 10.35
CA TYR A 82 2.84 -5.29 10.38
C TYR A 82 3.28 -4.98 11.82
N GLU A 83 2.49 -4.21 12.58
CA GLU A 83 2.78 -3.86 13.97
C GLU A 83 2.84 -5.11 14.89
N MET A 84 2.08 -6.16 14.57
CA MET A 84 2.14 -7.47 15.24
C MET A 84 3.33 -8.34 14.82
N GLY A 85 4.19 -7.87 13.91
CA GLY A 85 5.35 -8.61 13.40
C GLY A 85 4.97 -9.76 12.48
N LYS A 86 3.98 -9.58 11.60
CA LYS A 86 3.65 -10.58 10.56
C LYS A 86 4.61 -10.54 9.36
N TYR A 87 5.12 -9.35 9.03
CA TYR A 87 6.01 -9.12 7.88
C TYR A 87 7.44 -8.89 8.38
N ASN A 88 8.23 -9.97 8.38
CA ASN A 88 9.53 -10.04 9.10
C ASN A 88 10.74 -10.21 8.17
N ASP A 89 10.47 -10.36 6.89
CA ASP A 89 11.39 -10.56 5.76
C ASP A 89 11.87 -9.23 5.16
N ILE A 90 11.71 -8.12 5.87
CA ILE A 90 12.25 -6.80 5.50
C ILE A 90 13.49 -6.43 6.31
N THR A 91 14.44 -5.74 5.68
CA THR A 91 15.65 -5.24 6.34
C THR A 91 15.34 -4.10 7.32
N PRO A 92 16.24 -3.79 8.29
CA PRO A 92 16.07 -2.64 9.17
C PRO A 92 15.94 -1.30 8.45
N GLU A 93 16.66 -1.13 7.33
CA GLU A 93 16.62 0.08 6.52
C GLU A 93 15.25 0.25 5.84
N GLU A 94 14.70 -0.83 5.28
CA GLU A 94 13.35 -0.81 4.69
C GLU A 94 12.28 -0.59 5.76
N ARG A 95 12.47 -1.17 6.94
CA ARG A 95 11.59 -0.98 8.08
C ARG A 95 11.46 0.49 8.45
N GLU A 96 12.57 1.24 8.49
CA GLU A 96 12.53 2.67 8.81
C GLU A 96 11.71 3.47 7.78
N LEU A 97 11.85 3.13 6.49
CA LEU A 97 11.07 3.76 5.41
C LEU A 97 9.58 3.43 5.52
N LEU A 98 9.27 2.16 5.74
CA LEU A 98 7.91 1.68 5.94
C LEU A 98 7.23 2.34 7.14
N GLU A 99 7.93 2.45 8.27
CA GLU A 99 7.41 3.09 9.49
C GLU A 99 7.10 4.58 9.27
N LYS A 100 7.92 5.29 8.47
CA LYS A 100 7.65 6.69 8.10
C LYS A 100 6.36 6.82 7.30
N ASP A 101 6.14 5.97 6.32
CA ASP A 101 4.92 6.00 5.50
C ASP A 101 3.70 5.57 6.30
N ILE A 102 3.80 4.53 7.13
CA ILE A 102 2.71 4.13 8.04
C ILE A 102 2.34 5.28 8.99
N ALA A 103 3.33 5.96 9.56
CA ALA A 103 3.09 7.12 10.41
C ALA A 103 2.42 8.28 9.63
N PHE A 104 2.85 8.51 8.38
CA PHE A 104 2.25 9.51 7.51
C PHE A 104 0.79 9.19 7.19
N ILE A 105 0.50 7.96 6.75
CA ILE A 105 -0.85 7.46 6.49
C ILE A 105 -1.72 7.64 7.73
N ARG A 106 -1.27 7.21 8.91
CA ARG A 106 -2.02 7.38 10.17
C ARG A 106 -2.29 8.83 10.54
N SER A 107 -1.39 9.74 10.20
CA SER A 107 -1.58 11.17 10.48
C SER A 107 -2.68 11.80 9.64
N LYS A 108 -3.03 11.17 8.51
CA LYS A 108 -4.02 11.67 7.53
C LYS A 108 -5.31 10.86 7.52
N VAL A 109 -5.26 9.62 8.01
CA VAL A 109 -6.34 8.65 7.87
C VAL A 109 -6.81 8.16 9.24
N GLU A 110 -8.12 8.20 9.46
CA GLU A 110 -8.74 7.56 10.62
C GLU A 110 -8.92 6.05 10.33
N LEU A 111 -7.83 5.28 10.43
CA LEU A 111 -7.79 3.84 10.11
C LEU A 111 -8.82 2.97 10.88
N TRP A 112 -9.33 3.47 12.01
CA TRP A 112 -10.33 2.81 12.86
C TRP A 112 -11.75 2.80 12.28
N LYS A 113 -11.97 3.41 11.10
CA LYS A 113 -13.28 3.48 10.46
C LYS A 113 -13.67 2.22 9.67
N LEU A 114 -12.75 1.26 9.51
CA LEU A 114 -13.06 -0.01 8.86
C LEU A 114 -13.01 -1.16 9.87
N LYS A 115 -13.97 -2.07 9.70
CA LYS A 115 -14.51 -2.99 10.70
C LYS A 115 -13.44 -3.87 11.36
N SER A 116 -13.68 -4.21 12.62
CA SER A 116 -13.03 -5.34 13.29
C SER A 116 -13.37 -6.62 12.54
N TYR A 117 -12.41 -7.18 11.81
CA TYR A 117 -12.47 -8.57 11.42
C TYR A 117 -12.04 -9.39 12.63
N GLU A 118 -13.03 -9.90 13.38
CA GLU A 118 -12.80 -10.91 14.43
C GLU A 118 -12.11 -12.14 13.81
N ASP A 119 -11.18 -12.73 14.58
CA ASP A 119 -10.30 -13.86 14.22
C ASP A 119 -11.02 -15.09 13.62
#